data_AF-A0A842N599-F1
#
_entry.id   AF-A0A842N599-F1
#
_cell.length_a   1.000
_cell.length_b   1.000
_cell.length_c   1.000
_cell.angle_alpha   90.00
_cell.angle_beta   90.00
_cell.angle_gamma   90.00
#
_symmetry.space_group_name_H-M   'P 1'
#
loop_
_entity.id
_entity.type
_entity.pdbx_description
1 polymer ?
#
loop_
_entity_poly.entity_id
_entity_poly.type
_entity_poly.pdbx_seq_one_letter_code
_entity_poly.pdbx_strand_id
1 'polypeptide(L)' 'MKPKSLRRRMKDKSFARNVSRENIMRCEDIGLDLNTFLTLSIEAMQSVSDEIGL' A
#
# COMPACT_ATOMS: atom_id res chain seq x y z
N MET A 1 -6.78 3.73 7.61
CA MET A 1 -5.50 2.98 7.83
C MET A 1 -4.34 3.97 7.85
N LYS A 2 -3.28 3.80 8.67
CA LYS A 2 -2.14 4.77 8.71
C LYS A 2 -0.88 4.20 7.99
N PRO A 3 -0.07 5.01 7.28
CA PRO A 3 1.09 4.52 6.50
C PRO A 3 2.09 3.68 7.31
N LYS A 4 2.41 4.12 8.53
CA LYS A 4 3.27 3.38 9.47
C LYS A 4 2.75 1.96 9.79
N SER A 5 1.43 1.80 9.88
CA SER A 5 0.82 0.49 10.17
C SER A 5 0.85 -0.43 8.94
N LEU A 6 0.70 0.14 7.73
CA LEU A 6 0.75 -0.61 6.48
C LEU A 6 2.17 -1.12 6.20
N ARG A 7 3.19 -0.30 6.42
CA ARG A 7 4.59 -0.74 6.34
C ARG A 7 4.90 -1.91 7.28
N ARG A 8 4.30 -1.93 8.48
CA ARG A 8 4.42 -3.08 9.40
C ARG A 8 3.69 -4.31 8.85
N ARG A 9 2.48 -4.13 8.31
CA ARG A 9 1.71 -5.20 7.65
C ARG A 9 2.38 -5.73 6.38
N MET A 10 3.19 -4.96 5.66
CA MET A 10 3.98 -5.48 4.54
C MET A 10 4.89 -6.64 4.95
N LYS A 11 5.37 -6.68 6.20
CA LYS A 11 6.18 -7.77 6.76
C LYS A 11 5.33 -8.95 7.26
N ASP A 12 4.03 -8.75 7.45
CA ASP A 12 3.12 -9.80 7.88
C ASP A 12 2.93 -10.83 6.76
N LYS A 13 3.06 -12.12 7.11
CA LYS A 13 2.98 -13.22 6.14
C LYS A 13 1.59 -13.32 5.51
N SER A 14 0.52 -13.03 6.24
CA SER A 14 -0.84 -13.09 5.71
C SER A 14 -1.08 -11.98 4.70
N PHE A 15 -0.57 -10.79 4.97
CA PHE A 15 -0.69 -9.66 4.05
C PHE A 15 0.17 -9.90 2.79
N ALA A 16 1.44 -10.28 2.96
CA ALA A 16 2.34 -10.57 1.84
C ALA A 16 1.93 -11.75 0.96
N ARG A 17 1.05 -12.64 1.44
CA ARG A 17 0.43 -13.68 0.62
C ARG A 17 -0.71 -13.17 -0.25
N ASN A 18 -1.39 -12.11 0.18
CA ASN A 18 -2.53 -11.52 -0.53
C ASN A 18 -2.14 -10.31 -1.39
N VAL A 19 -0.91 -9.80 -1.25
CA VAL A 19 -0.40 -8.70 -2.06
C VAL A 19 0.98 -9.02 -2.62
N SER A 20 1.22 -8.67 -3.88
CA SER A 20 2.55 -8.81 -4.49
C SER A 20 3.48 -7.71 -3.99
N ARG A 21 4.46 -8.07 -3.14
CA ARG A 21 5.51 -7.14 -2.70
C ARG A 21 6.33 -6.61 -3.86
N GLU A 22 6.59 -7.44 -4.86
CA GLU A 22 7.32 -7.03 -6.06
C GLU A 22 6.61 -5.88 -6.77
N ASN A 23 5.29 -6.00 -6.97
CA ASN A 23 4.50 -4.94 -7.58
C ASN A 23 4.52 -3.64 -6.77
N ILE A 24 4.50 -3.75 -5.44
CA ILE A 24 4.60 -2.57 -4.57
C ILE A 24 5.98 -1.91 -4.70
N MET A 25 7.05 -2.70 -4.80
CA MET A 25 8.43 -2.16 -4.92
C MET A 25 8.74 -1.53 -6.27
N ARG A 26 7.96 -1.82 -7.33
CA ARG A 26 8.05 -1.10 -8.62
C ARG A 26 7.75 0.40 -8.51
N CYS A 27 7.26 0.87 -7.36
CA CYS A 27 7.19 2.31 -7.12
C CYS A 27 8.58 2.99 -7.21
N GLU A 28 9.66 2.26 -6.91
CA GLU A 28 11.02 2.79 -7.04
C GLU A 28 11.42 3.03 -8.51
N ASP A 29 10.90 2.22 -9.45
CA ASP A 29 11.18 2.35 -10.89
C ASP A 29 10.64 3.67 -11.47
N ILE A 30 9.57 4.21 -10.87
CA ILE A 30 8.97 5.50 -11.22
C ILE A 30 9.49 6.65 -10.33
N GLY A 31 10.51 6.40 -9.52
CA GLY A 31 11.13 7.41 -8.64
C GLY A 31 10.30 7.75 -7.40
N LEU A 32 9.35 6.90 -6.99
CA LEU A 32 8.57 7.08 -5.77
C LEU A 32 9.14 6.25 -4.62
N ASP A 33 9.37 6.91 -3.49
CA ASP A 33 9.67 6.21 -2.24
C ASP A 33 8.47 5.37 -1.78
N LEU A 34 8.76 4.22 -1.19
CA LEU A 34 7.75 3.30 -0.67
C LEU A 34 6.78 3.97 0.32
N ASN A 35 7.24 4.86 1.21
CA ASN A 35 6.32 5.58 2.10
C ASN A 35 5.34 6.47 1.33
N THR A 36 5.85 7.19 0.34
CA THR A 36 5.05 8.10 -0.48
C THR A 36 4.01 7.32 -1.26
N PHE A 37 4.42 6.23 -1.91
CA PHE A 37 3.52 5.32 -2.61
C PHE A 37 2.43 4.75 -1.69
N LEU A 38 2.80 4.23 -0.52
CA LEU A 38 1.84 3.67 0.44
C LEU A 38 0.87 4.73 0.97
N THR A 39 1.33 5.98 1.16
CA THR A 39 0.48 7.08 1.62
C THR A 39 -0.56 7.44 0.55
N LEU A 40 -0.09 7.70 -0.68
CA LEU A 40 -0.95 7.96 -1.84
C LEU A 40 -1.96 6.84 -2.08
N SER A 41 -1.52 5.58 -2.03
CA SER A 41 -2.39 4.43 -2.24
C SER A 41 -3.50 4.36 -1.19
N ILE A 42 -3.16 4.58 0.08
CA ILE A 42 -4.14 4.58 1.18
C ILE A 42 -5.13 5.75 1.03
N GLU A 43 -4.64 6.94 0.69
CA GLU A 43 -5.48 8.13 0.52
C GLU A 43 -6.43 7.97 -0.67
N ALA A 44 -5.92 7.48 -1.81
CA ALA A 44 -6.74 7.17 -2.97
C ALA A 44 -7.80 6.12 -2.65
N MET A 45 -7.42 5.02 -1.99
CA MET A 45 -8.39 3.99 -1.56
C MET A 45 -9.44 4.51 -0.58
N GLN A 46 -9.08 5.48 0.28
CA GLN A 46 -10.04 6.14 1.18
C GLN A 46 -10.99 7.07 0.42
N SER A 47 -10.53 7.74 -0.64
CA SER A 47 -11.41 8.61 -1.44
C SER A 47 -12.49 7.85 -2.22
N VAL A 48 -12.25 6.56 -2.51
CA VAL A 48 -13.21 5.69 -3.21
C VAL A 48 -13.74 4.58 -2.31
N SER A 49 -13.66 4.74 -0.98
CA SER A 49 -14.01 3.68 -0.02
C SER A 49 -15.44 3.18 -0.19
N ASP A 50 -16.37 4.10 -0.49
CA ASP A 50 -17.78 3.78 -0.73
C ASP A 50 -18.00 2.92 -1.99
N GLU A 51 -17.11 3.03 -2.99
CA GLU A 51 -17.21 2.29 -4.25
C GLU A 51 -16.58 0.88 -4.15
N ILE A 52 -15.57 0.73 -3.30
CA ILE A 52 -14.83 -0.53 -3.13
C ILE A 52 -15.23 -1.30 -1.87
N GLY A 53 -16.23 -0.81 -1.12
CA GLY A 53 -16.77 -1.47 0.08
C GLY A 53 -15.78 -1.52 1.25
N LEU A 54 -14.96 -0.48 1.41
CA LEU A 54 -13.88 -0.42 2.40
C LEU A 54 -14.31 0.21 3.74
#